data_AF-A0A938GUG3-F1
#
_entry.id   AF-A0A938GUG3-F1
#
_cell.length_a   1.000
_cell.length_b   1.000
_cell.length_c   1.000
_cell.angle_alpha   90.00
_cell.angle_beta   90.00
_cell.angle_gamma   90.00
#
_symmetry.space_group_name_H-M   'P 1'
#
loop_
_entity.id
_entity.type
_entity.pdbx_description
1 polymer ?
#
loop_
_entity_poly.entity_id
_entity_poly.type
_entity_poly.pdbx_seq_one_letter_code
_entity_poly.pdbx_strand_id
1 'polypeptide(L)' 'MTTISLKLPDRLLELLEAESRARRTTKSSLVRECLEKTLAAPPAGGKATCYDLARDLAGSVKGLPRDLATNPKYFEGFGR' A
#
# COMPACT_ATOMS: atom_id res chain seq x y z
N MET A 1 -9.67 1.24 16.17
CA MET A 1 -10.46 0.67 15.06
C MET A 1 -11.67 1.53 14.85
N THR A 2 -12.03 1.80 13.59
CA THR A 2 -13.26 2.53 13.25
C THR A 2 -14.26 1.53 12.66
N THR A 3 -15.51 1.57 13.09
CA THR A 3 -16.57 0.70 12.58
C THR A 3 -17.24 1.34 11.37
N ILE A 4 -17.45 0.56 10.33
CA ILE A 4 -18.25 0.95 9.16
C ILE A 4 -19.44 0.01 9.03
N SER A 5 -20.55 0.52 8.53
CA SER A 5 -21.72 -0.29 8.14
C SER A 5 -21.72 -0.44 6.63
N LEU A 6 -21.86 -1.67 6.14
CA LEU A 6 -21.95 -1.98 4.71
C LEU A 6 -23.23 -2.75 4.41
N LYS A 7 -23.86 -2.45 3.27
CA LYS A 7 -24.95 -3.27 2.74
C LYS A 7 -24.33 -4.47 2.01
N LEU A 8 -24.77 -5.67 2.36
CA LEU A 8 -24.33 -6.93 1.76
C LEU A 8 -25.54 -7.64 1.15
N PRO A 9 -25.45 -8.10 -0.11
CA PRO A 9 -26.42 -9.06 -0.64
C PRO A 9 -26.40 -10.34 0.20
N ASP A 10 -27.57 -10.98 0.40
CA ASP A 10 -27.70 -12.16 1.26
C ASP A 10 -26.75 -13.29 0.87
N ARG A 11 -26.64 -13.55 -0.44
CA ARG A 11 -25.70 -14.55 -0.99
C ARG A 11 -24.25 -14.28 -0.57
N LEU A 12 -23.83 -13.02 -0.50
CA LEU A 12 -22.47 -12.67 -0.11
C LEU A 12 -22.26 -12.85 1.40
N LEU A 13 -23.29 -12.58 2.21
CA LEU A 13 -23.27 -12.84 3.64
C LEU A 13 -23.14 -14.35 3.93
N GLU A 14 -23.87 -15.20 3.21
CA GLU A 14 -23.77 -16.66 3.33
C GLU A 14 -22.36 -17.18 3.04
N LEU A 15 -21.76 -16.71 1.94
CA LEU A 15 -20.38 -17.07 1.58
C LEU A 15 -19.38 -16.60 2.65
N LEU A 16 -19.54 -15.38 3.15
CA LEU A 16 -18.70 -14.83 4.21
C LEU A 16 -18.81 -15.66 5.50
N GLU A 17 -20.02 -16.10 5.86
CA GLU A 17 -20.24 -16.95 7.03
C GLU A 17 -19.60 -18.33 6.87
N ALA A 18 -19.81 -18.98 5.73
CA ALA A 18 -19.20 -20.27 5.43
C ALA A 18 -17.67 -20.20 5.50
N GLU A 19 -17.05 -19.20 4.87
CA GLU A 19 -15.60 -19.04 4.85
C GLU A 19 -15.04 -18.71 6.24
N SER A 20 -15.74 -17.86 7.01
CA SER A 20 -15.33 -17.53 8.38
C SER A 20 -15.32 -18.76 9.29
N ARG A 21 -16.30 -19.65 9.15
CA ARG A 21 -16.38 -20.94 9.88
C ARG A 21 -15.27 -21.88 9.45
N ALA A 22 -15.05 -22.04 8.14
CA ALA A 22 -14.00 -22.89 7.59
C ALA A 22 -12.61 -22.47 8.09
N ARG A 23 -12.33 -21.16 8.13
CA ARG A 23 -11.06 -20.59 8.60
C ARG A 23 -10.97 -20.38 10.12
N ARG A 24 -12.03 -20.70 10.88
CA ARG A 24 -12.14 -20.45 12.33
C ARG A 24 -11.79 -19.01 12.72
N THR A 25 -12.27 -18.05 11.93
CA THR A 25 -12.07 -16.62 12.13
C THR A 25 -13.41 -15.88 12.19
N THR A 26 -13.40 -14.59 12.52
CA THR A 26 -14.62 -13.78 12.54
C THR A 26 -14.90 -13.17 11.17
N LYS A 27 -16.19 -12.91 10.87
CA LYS A 27 -16.60 -12.18 9.67
C LYS A 27 -15.84 -10.85 9.50
N SER A 28 -15.70 -10.09 10.59
CA SER A 28 -15.00 -8.80 10.57
C SER A 28 -13.50 -8.94 10.33
N SER A 29 -12.86 -10.00 10.84
CA SER A 29 -11.46 -10.30 10.57
C SER A 29 -11.26 -10.62 9.08
N LEU A 30 -12.12 -11.47 8.51
CA LEU A 30 -12.04 -11.84 7.10
C LEU A 30 -12.29 -10.65 6.17
N VAL A 31 -13.32 -9.84 6.45
CA VAL A 31 -13.60 -8.61 5.68
C VAL A 31 -12.40 -7.66 5.74
N ARG A 32 -11.79 -7.48 6.91
CA ARG A 32 -10.62 -6.62 7.07
C ARG A 32 -9.41 -7.14 6.30
N GLU A 33 -9.11 -8.43 6.40
CA GLU A 33 -8.02 -9.08 5.66
C GLU A 33 -8.20 -8.88 4.14
N CYS A 34 -9.42 -9.05 3.64
CA CYS A 34 -9.72 -8.81 2.21
C CYS A 34 -9.52 -7.34 1.82
N LEU A 35 -9.96 -6.39 2.66
CA LEU A 35 -9.77 -4.96 2.41
C LEU A 35 -8.28 -4.58 2.43
N GLU A 36 -7.52 -5.05 3.40
CA GLU A 36 -6.08 -4.82 3.50
C GLU A 36 -5.35 -5.36 2.28
N LYS A 37 -5.63 -6.61 1.87
CA LYS A 37 -5.02 -7.21 0.67
C LYS A 37 -5.34 -6.43 -0.61
N THR A 38 -6.59 -5.97 -0.74
CA THR A 38 -7.04 -5.26 -1.94
C THR A 38 -6.47 -3.83 -2.01
N LEU A 39 -6.38 -3.15 -0.86
CA LEU A 39 -5.93 -1.75 -0.79
C LEU A 39 -4.40 -1.62 -0.65
N ALA A 40 -3.73 -2.63 -0.10
CA ALA A 40 -2.26 -2.67 -0.03
C ALA A 40 -1.63 -3.14 -1.35
N ALA A 41 -2.39 -3.84 -2.21
CA ALA A 41 -1.92 -4.16 -3.55
C ALA A 41 -1.67 -2.85 -4.32
N PRO A 42 -0.48 -2.65 -4.92
CA PRO A 42 -0.27 -1.53 -5.83
C PRO A 42 -1.33 -1.59 -6.94
N PRO A 43 -1.87 -0.45 -7.38
CA PRO A 43 -3.00 -0.41 -8.32
C PRO A 43 -2.68 -1.28 -9.53
N ALA A 44 -3.53 -2.28 -9.79
CA ALA A 44 -3.40 -3.17 -10.93
C ALA A 44 -3.43 -2.33 -12.22
N GLY A 45 -2.25 -2.13 -12.83
CA GLY A 45 -2.09 -1.35 -14.06
C GLY A 45 -1.27 -0.05 -13.92
N GLY A 46 -0.95 0.40 -12.71
CA GLY A 46 -0.02 1.51 -12.51
C GLY A 46 1.41 1.01 -12.34
N LYS A 47 2.32 1.35 -13.26
CA LYS A 47 3.76 1.26 -12.94
C LYS A 47 3.99 2.09 -11.68
N ALA A 48 4.71 1.53 -10.70
CA ALA A 48 5.11 2.29 -9.52
C ALA A 48 5.73 3.61 -9.96
N THR A 49 5.31 4.72 -9.37
CA THR A 49 5.91 6.01 -9.67
C THR A 49 7.35 6.02 -9.16
N CYS A 50 8.21 6.90 -9.70
CA CYS A 50 9.56 7.05 -9.16
C CYS A 50 9.56 7.37 -7.66
N TYR A 51 8.52 8.08 -7.18
CA TYR A 51 8.33 8.35 -5.76
C TYR A 51 8.05 7.07 -4.97
N ASP A 52 7.13 6.22 -5.43
CA ASP A 52 6.78 4.97 -4.74
C ASP A 52 8.00 4.05 -4.56
N LEU A 53 8.89 4.04 -5.55
CA LEU A 53 10.11 3.24 -5.56
C LEU A 53 11.25 3.80 -4.71
N ALA A 54 11.26 5.11 -4.43
CA ALA A 54 12.39 5.79 -3.76
C ALA A 54 12.00 6.45 -2.43
N ARG A 55 10.75 6.30 -1.97
CA ARG A 55 10.23 6.98 -0.78
C ARG A 55 10.98 6.65 0.51
N ASP A 56 11.50 5.44 0.63
CA ASP A 56 12.29 4.94 1.76
C ASP A 56 13.74 5.47 1.74
N LEU A 57 14.22 5.90 0.56
CA LEU A 57 15.54 6.50 0.41
C LEU A 57 15.58 7.97 0.88
N ALA A 58 14.44 8.65 0.92
CA ALA A 58 14.35 10.04 1.37
C ALA A 58 14.86 10.20 2.81
N GLY A 59 15.99 10.89 2.98
CA GLY A 59 16.62 11.11 4.29
C GLY A 59 17.41 9.91 4.84
N SER A 60 17.57 8.83 4.06
CA SER A 60 18.38 7.67 4.44
C SER A 60 19.89 7.98 4.56
N VAL A 61 20.37 8.96 3.80
CA VAL A 61 21.78 9.37 3.78
C VAL A 61 21.96 10.66 4.59
N LYS A 62 22.90 10.65 5.53
CA LYS A 62 23.23 11.79 6.42
C LYS A 62 24.53 12.48 5.98
N GLY A 63 24.72 13.73 6.41
CA GLY A 63 25.97 14.47 6.19
C GLY A 63 26.14 15.01 4.77
N LEU A 64 25.08 15.03 3.97
CA LEU A 64 25.11 15.52 2.60
C LEU A 64 24.97 17.06 2.53
N PRO A 65 25.51 17.69 1.46
CA PRO A 65 25.24 19.09 1.15
C PRO A 65 23.73 19.36 0.98
N ARG A 66 23.28 20.55 1.41
CA ARG A 66 21.85 20.93 1.38
C ARG A 66 21.32 21.20 -0.03
N ASP A 67 22.20 21.35 -1.00
CA ASP A 67 21.94 21.83 -2.37
C ASP A 67 22.21 20.76 -3.44
N LEU A 68 22.30 19.48 -3.05
CA LEU A 68 22.53 18.38 -3.99
C LEU A 68 21.54 18.33 -5.16
N ALA A 69 20.28 18.72 -4.93
CA ALA A 69 19.24 18.68 -5.96
C ALA A 69 19.25 19.90 -6.90
N THR A 70 20.03 20.95 -6.59
CA THR A 70 19.99 22.22 -7.32
C THR A 70 21.35 22.73 -7.77
N ASN A 71 22.46 22.24 -7.20
CA ASN A 71 23.80 22.69 -7.51
C ASN A 71 24.41 21.87 -8.67
N PRO A 72 24.62 22.48 -9.86
CA PRO A 72 25.11 21.77 -11.05
C PRO A 72 26.51 21.15 -10.87
N LYS A 73 27.30 21.60 -9.89
CA LYS A 73 28.60 21.02 -9.55
C LYS A 73 28.53 19.52 -9.28
N TYR A 74 27.38 19.04 -8.77
CA TYR A 74 27.18 17.64 -8.42
C TYR A 74 26.57 16.79 -9.54
N PHE A 75 26.30 17.37 -10.72
CA PHE A 75 25.62 16.69 -11.83
C PHE A 75 26.59 16.16 -12.91
N GLU A 76 27.89 16.19 -12.65
CA GLU A 76 28.88 15.63 -13.58
C GLU A 76 28.59 14.13 -13.81
N GLY A 77 28.30 13.76 -15.06
CA GLY A 77 27.96 12.38 -15.43
C GLY A 77 26.50 11.96 -15.17
N PHE A 78 25.63 12.85 -14.70
CA PHE A 78 24.23 12.52 -14.44
C PHE A 78 23.46 12.20 -15.74
N GLY A 79 22.83 11.03 -15.80
CA GLY A 79 21.98 10.63 -16.93
C GLY A 79 22.71 10.10 -18.17
N ARG A 80 24.00 9.81 -18.08
CA ARG A 80 24.77 9.10 -19.11
C ARG A 80 24.76 7.59 -18.92
#